data_AF-A0A950FWD5-F1
#
_entry.id   AF-A0A950FWD5-F1
#
_cell.length_a   1.000
_cell.length_b   1.000
_cell.length_c   1.000
_cell.angle_alpha   90.00
_cell.angle_beta   90.00
_cell.angle_gamma   90.00
#
_symmetry.space_group_name_H-M   'P 1'
#
loop_
_entity.id
_entity.type
_entity.pdbx_description
1 polymer ?
#
loop_
_entity_poly.entity_id
_entity_poly.type
_entity_poly.pdbx_seq_one_letter_code
_entity_poly.pdbx_strand_id
1 'polypeptide(L)'
;MSGQEVIFHGVGVAPGIARGVVFLHHPDDEEPPKKKIEDSEVAKEIVRFESALIATRAQILEMQQRIAEAIGAKDASIFDAHLLVVEDRTLIDEVLRNLERERYNV
;
A
#
# COMPACT_ATOMS: atom_id res chain seq x y z
N MET A 1 -16.85 -37.70 -3.10
CA MET A 1 -15.67 -37.87 -3.99
C MET A 1 -14.47 -37.37 -3.19
N SER A 2 -13.59 -38.28 -2.78
CA SER A 2 -12.37 -37.93 -2.04
C SER A 2 -11.42 -37.20 -2.98
N GLY A 3 -11.11 -35.93 -2.72
CA GLY A 3 -10.12 -35.19 -3.50
C GLY A 3 -8.76 -35.87 -3.42
N GLN A 4 -8.07 -35.96 -4.55
CA GLN A 4 -6.72 -36.52 -4.64
C GLN A 4 -5.74 -35.61 -3.88
N GLU A 5 -4.79 -36.21 -3.16
CA GLU A 5 -3.72 -35.46 -2.48
C GLU A 5 -2.84 -34.75 -3.51
N VAL A 6 -2.52 -33.47 -3.25
CA VAL A 6 -1.61 -32.66 -4.07
C VAL A 6 -0.38 -32.33 -3.25
N ILE A 7 0.80 -32.69 -3.77
CA ILE A 7 2.10 -32.46 -3.11
C ILE A 7 2.85 -31.36 -3.85
N PHE A 8 3.20 -30.30 -3.13
CA PHE A 8 4.01 -29.19 -3.66
C PHE A 8 5.45 -29.27 -3.16
N HIS A 9 6.42 -29.00 -4.05
CA HIS A 9 7.84 -28.93 -3.72
C HIS A 9 8.33 -27.49 -3.89
N GLY A 10 9.09 -26.98 -2.91
CA GLY A 10 9.61 -25.61 -2.92
C GLY A 10 10.93 -25.51 -2.18
N VAL A 11 11.40 -24.26 -1.97
CA VAL A 11 12.62 -23.98 -1.21
C VAL A 11 12.27 -23.86 0.27
N GLY A 12 12.88 -24.69 1.11
CA GLY A 12 12.68 -24.66 2.55
C GLY A 12 13.34 -23.43 3.20
N VAL A 13 12.54 -22.55 3.80
CA VAL A 13 13.03 -21.35 4.49
C VAL A 13 13.36 -21.63 5.97
N ALA A 14 12.60 -22.51 6.62
CA ALA A 14 12.80 -22.92 8.00
C ALA A 14 12.45 -24.41 8.20
N PRO A 15 13.13 -25.14 9.09
CA PRO A 15 12.84 -26.54 9.38
C PRO A 15 11.56 -26.70 10.24
N GLY A 16 10.76 -27.73 9.97
CA GLY A 16 9.59 -28.07 10.80
C GLY A 16 8.48 -28.81 10.04
N ILE A 17 7.44 -29.24 10.77
CA ILE A 17 6.20 -29.83 10.22
C ILE A 17 5.03 -29.08 10.82
N ALA A 18 4.10 -28.60 9.98
CA ALA A 18 2.88 -27.92 10.41
C ALA A 18 1.65 -28.54 9.73
N ARG A 19 0.50 -28.55 10.43
CA ARG A 19 -0.80 -28.97 9.91
C ARG A 19 -1.85 -27.94 10.31
N GLY A 20 -2.59 -27.41 9.33
CA GLY A 20 -3.60 -26.41 9.58
C GLY A 20 -4.44 -26.12 8.33
N VAL A 21 -5.40 -25.21 8.48
CA VAL A 21 -6.15 -24.66 7.35
C VAL A 21 -5.29 -23.61 6.66
N VAL A 22 -5.28 -23.64 5.32
CA VAL A 22 -4.57 -22.65 4.51
C VAL A 22 -5.49 -21.47 4.23
N PHE A 23 -4.98 -20.26 4.47
CA PHE A 23 -5.61 -19.03 4.00
C PHE A 23 -4.89 -18.55 2.74
N LEU A 24 -5.58 -18.56 1.61
CA LEU A 24 -5.05 -18.04 0.35
C LEU A 24 -5.28 -16.53 0.30
N HIS A 25 -4.21 -15.77 0.52
CA HIS A 25 -4.22 -14.33 0.33
C HIS A 25 -3.82 -14.01 -1.12
N HIS A 26 -4.78 -13.56 -1.91
CA HIS A 26 -4.56 -13.04 -3.26
C HIS A 26 -4.99 -11.57 -3.26
N PRO A 27 -4.07 -10.62 -3.01
CA PRO A 27 -4.41 -9.22 -3.15
C PRO A 27 -4.66 -8.96 -4.64
N ASP A 28 -5.81 -8.37 -4.96
CA ASP A 28 -6.09 -7.90 -6.30
C ASP A 28 -5.21 -6.65 -6.54
N ASP A 29 -4.18 -6.80 -7.37
CA ASP A 29 -3.37 -5.68 -7.88
C ASP A 29 -4.16 -4.94 -8.98
N GLU A 30 -5.35 -4.44 -8.65
CA GLU A 30 -6.14 -3.65 -9.59
C GLU A 30 -5.53 -2.26 -9.72
N GLU A 31 -5.00 -1.95 -10.90
CA GLU A 31 -4.63 -0.58 -11.24
C GLU A 31 -5.87 0.32 -11.19
N PRO A 32 -5.80 1.48 -10.51
CA PRO A 32 -6.92 2.41 -10.51
C PRO A 32 -7.22 2.85 -11.95
N PRO A 33 -8.49 2.80 -12.39
CA PRO A 33 -8.84 3.14 -13.76
C PRO A 33 -8.53 4.60 -14.03
N LYS A 34 -7.73 4.86 -15.07
CA LYS A 34 -7.43 6.21 -15.54
C LYS A 34 -8.61 6.78 -16.33
N LYS A 35 -9.16 7.89 -15.84
CA LYS A 35 -10.32 8.59 -16.39
C LYS A 35 -9.98 10.06 -16.54
N LYS A 36 -10.33 10.63 -17.69
CA LYS A 36 -10.26 12.08 -17.86
C LYS A 36 -11.30 12.76 -16.98
N ILE A 37 -10.95 13.93 -16.44
CA ILE A 37 -11.80 14.73 -15.57
C ILE A 37 -12.05 16.11 -16.19
N GLU A 38 -13.19 16.71 -15.88
CA GLU A 38 -13.51 18.07 -16.29
C GLU A 38 -12.82 19.11 -15.40
N ASP A 39 -12.76 20.36 -15.85
CA ASP A 39 -12.13 21.43 -15.08
C ASP A 39 -12.79 21.68 -13.73
N SER A 40 -14.10 21.46 -13.64
CA SER A 40 -14.88 21.56 -12.40
C SER A 40 -14.55 20.47 -11.37
N GLU A 41 -13.92 19.37 -11.80
CA GLU A 41 -13.61 18.22 -10.94
C GLU A 41 -12.21 18.28 -10.32
N VAL A 42 -11.32 19.14 -10.84
CA VAL A 42 -9.93 19.21 -10.36
C VAL A 42 -9.85 19.52 -8.87
N ALA A 43 -10.61 20.51 -8.38
CA ALA A 43 -10.61 20.84 -6.95
C ALA A 43 -11.03 19.64 -6.07
N LYS A 44 -11.96 18.81 -6.55
CA LYS A 44 -12.40 17.61 -5.84
C LYS A 44 -11.31 16.54 -5.82
N GLU A 45 -10.60 16.36 -6.93
CA GLU A 45 -9.49 15.40 -7.02
C GLU A 45 -8.29 15.83 -6.18
N ILE A 46 -8.01 17.12 -6.05
CA ILE A 46 -7.00 17.64 -5.11
C ILE A 46 -7.36 17.25 -3.67
N VAL A 47 -8.61 17.51 -3.24
CA VAL A 47 -9.07 17.14 -1.90
C VAL A 47 -9.02 15.63 -1.68
N ARG A 48 -9.33 14.83 -2.70
CA ARG A 48 -9.24 13.37 -2.65
C ARG A 48 -7.79 12.92 -2.43
N PHE A 49 -6.84 13.50 -3.16
CA PHE A 49 -5.42 13.21 -3.03
C PHE A 49 -4.89 13.59 -1.65
N GLU A 50 -5.16 14.80 -1.16
CA GLU A 50 -4.73 15.25 0.17
C GLU A 50 -5.30 14.35 1.29
N SER A 51 -6.56 13.96 1.16
CA SER A 51 -7.19 13.03 2.10
C SER A 51 -6.51 11.66 2.08
N ALA A 52 -6.12 11.17 0.90
CA ALA A 52 -5.39 9.91 0.75
C ALA A 52 -3.98 9.98 1.37
N LEU A 53 -3.27 11.11 1.25
CA LEU A 53 -1.98 11.33 1.90
C LEU A 53 -2.11 11.28 3.43
N ILE A 54 -3.12 11.95 3.99
CA ILE A 54 -3.40 11.94 5.44
C ILE A 54 -3.70 10.51 5.92
N ALA A 55 -4.56 9.79 5.21
CA ALA A 55 -4.92 8.41 5.55
C ALA A 55 -3.70 7.48 5.48
N THR A 56 -2.90 7.59 4.43
CA THR A 56 -1.69 6.78 4.21
C THR A 56 -0.66 7.03 5.31
N ARG A 57 -0.45 8.30 5.68
CA ARG A 57 0.43 8.68 6.79
C ARG A 57 0.00 8.02 8.10
N ALA A 58 -1.30 8.06 8.41
CA ALA A 58 -1.83 7.44 9.63
C ALA A 58 -1.62 5.92 9.62
N GLN A 59 -1.87 5.25 8.48
CA GLN A 59 -1.66 3.81 8.33
C GLN A 59 -0.19 3.42 8.50
N ILE A 60 0.75 4.18 7.92
CA ILE A 60 2.18 3.92 8.07
C ILE A 60 2.61 4.04 9.54
N LEU A 61 2.14 5.06 10.25
CA LEU A 61 2.42 5.23 11.68
C LEU A 61 1.85 4.08 12.52
N GLU A 62 0.64 3.63 12.22
CA GLU A 62 0.03 2.48 12.90
C GLU A 62 0.86 1.20 12.66
N MET A 63 1.28 0.95 11.41
CA MET A 63 2.13 -0.19 11.08
C MET A 63 3.49 -0.11 11.78
N GLN A 64 4.11 1.08 11.79
CA GLN A 64 5.37 1.31 12.48
C GLN A 64 5.25 0.98 13.98
N GLN A 65 4.20 1.46 14.64
CA GLN A 65 3.96 1.18 16.06
C GLN A 65 3.77 -0.32 16.31
N ARG A 66 2.95 -0.99 15.50
CA ARG A 66 2.71 -2.44 15.62
C ARG A 66 3.99 -3.27 15.47
N ILE A 67 4.86 -2.91 14.53
CA ILE A 67 6.14 -3.60 14.32
C ILE A 67 7.13 -3.28 15.44
N ALA A 68 7.15 -2.03 15.93
CA ALA A 68 8.00 -1.63 17.05
C ALA A 68 7.67 -2.44 18.31
N GLU A 69 6.38 -2.70 18.57
CA GLU A 69 5.92 -3.52 19.69
C GLU A 69 6.20 -5.02 19.51
N ALA A 70 6.03 -5.55 18.29
CA ALA A 70 6.14 -6.98 18.03
C ALA A 70 7.57 -7.49 17.82
N ILE A 71 8.43 -6.69 17.18
CA ILE A 71 9.78 -7.10 16.74
C ILE A 71 10.84 -6.19 17.37
N GLY A 72 10.61 -4.88 17.34
CA GLY A 72 11.49 -3.89 17.97
C GLY A 72 11.62 -2.59 17.17
N ALA A 73 12.02 -1.52 17.87
CA ALA A 73 12.12 -0.17 17.28
C ALA A 73 13.10 -0.09 16.10
N LYS A 74 14.17 -0.89 16.10
CA LYS A 74 15.16 -0.90 15.01
C LYS A 74 14.55 -1.40 13.70
N ASP A 75 13.75 -2.45 13.74
CA ASP A 75 13.13 -2.99 12.53
C ASP A 75 11.96 -2.10 12.06
N ALA A 76 11.33 -1.37 12.97
CA ALA A 76 10.29 -0.40 12.66
C ALA A 76 10.81 0.91 12.03
N SER A 77 12.10 1.26 12.18
CA SER A 77 12.64 2.53 11.67
C SER A 77 12.63 2.62 10.13
N ILE A 78 12.43 1.50 9.42
CA ILE A 78 12.26 1.51 7.96
C ILE A 78 11.07 2.38 7.53
N PHE A 79 10.03 2.51 8.37
CA PHE A 79 8.85 3.32 8.07
C PHE A 79 9.13 4.83 8.12
N ASP A 80 10.21 5.27 8.77
CA ASP A 80 10.61 6.69 8.76
C ASP A 80 10.90 7.15 7.33
N ALA A 81 11.62 6.33 6.56
CA ALA A 81 11.90 6.63 5.15
C ALA A 81 10.61 6.65 4.30
N HIS A 82 9.64 5.79 4.62
CA HIS A 82 8.35 5.78 3.91
C HIS A 82 7.54 7.04 4.22
N LEU A 83 7.55 7.52 5.48
CA LEU A 83 6.93 8.79 5.85
C LEU A 83 7.59 9.97 5.15
N LEU A 84 8.92 9.99 5.04
CA LEU A 84 9.63 11.05 4.32
C LEU A 84 9.18 11.16 2.86
N VAL A 85 8.91 10.04 2.20
CA VAL A 85 8.41 10.03 0.81
C VAL A 85 6.98 10.57 0.73
N VAL A 86 6.10 10.14 1.63
CA VAL A 86 4.69 10.58 1.66
C VAL A 86 4.58 12.07 1.99
N GLU A 87 5.51 12.62 2.77
CA GLU A 87 5.54 14.03 3.17
C GLU A 87 6.38 14.92 2.23
N ASP A 88 7.00 14.37 1.17
CA ASP A 88 7.84 15.14 0.24
C ASP A 88 6.99 16.10 -0.60
N ARG A 89 7.13 17.39 -0.30
CA ARG A 89 6.43 18.47 -1.02
C ARG A 89 6.74 18.51 -2.50
N THR A 90 7.94 18.12 -2.91
CA THR A 90 8.34 18.12 -4.32
C THR A 90 7.50 17.15 -5.13
N LEU A 91 7.28 15.95 -4.58
CA LEU A 91 6.46 14.90 -5.18
C LEU A 91 4.98 15.27 -5.16
N ILE A 92 4.50 15.80 -4.03
CA ILE A 92 3.11 16.26 -3.89
C ILE A 92 2.81 17.34 -4.93
N ASP A 93 3.66 18.37 -5.02
CA ASP A 93 3.47 19.45 -5.98
C ASP A 93 3.56 18.95 -7.43
N GLU A 94 4.37 17.93 -7.71
CA GLU A 94 4.43 17.32 -9.04
C GLU A 94 3.14 16.59 -9.42
N VAL A 95 2.55 15.84 -8.47
CA VAL A 95 1.26 15.18 -8.68
C VAL A 95 0.17 16.22 -8.93
N LEU A 96 0.12 17.29 -8.14
CA LEU A 96 -0.85 18.39 -8.32
C LEU A 96 -0.69 19.07 -9.68
N ARG A 97 0.55 19.36 -10.12
CA ARG A 97 0.82 19.90 -11.46
C ARG A 97 0.37 18.95 -12.57
N ASN A 98 0.60 17.64 -12.41
CA ASN A 98 0.19 16.64 -13.39
C ASN A 98 -1.34 16.51 -13.46
N LEU A 99 -2.03 16.57 -12.32
CA LEU A 99 -3.50 16.60 -12.26
C LEU A 99 -4.08 17.78 -13.05
N GLU A 100 -3.52 18.98 -12.87
CA GLU A 100 -3.95 20.19 -13.59
C GLU A 100 -3.61 20.17 -15.09
N ARG A 101 -2.47 19.57 -15.46
CA ARG A 101 -1.99 19.53 -16.86
C ARG A 101 -2.67 18.42 -17.66
N GLU A 102 -2.75 17.22 -17.10
CA GLU A 102 -3.16 16.01 -17.82
C GLU A 102 -4.63 15.67 -17.61
N ARG A 103 -5.27 16.23 -16.57
CA ARG A 103 -6.70 16.07 -16.28
C ARG A 103 -7.10 14.60 -16.19
N TYR A 104 -6.38 13.83 -15.40
CA TYR A 104 -6.75 12.47 -15.01
C TYR A 104 -7.02 12.38 -13.50
N ASN A 105 -7.90 11.48 -13.09
CA ASN A 105 -8.14 11.19 -11.67
C ASN A 105 -6.86 10.71 -10.95
N VAL A 106 -6.74 11.08 -9.66
CA VAL A 106 -5.61 10.74 -8.76
C VAL A 106 -6.04 9.83 -7.62
#